data_AF-A0A8X6SEH3-F1
#
_entry.id   AF-A0A8X6SEH3-F1
#
_cell.length_a   1.000
_cell.length_b   1.000
_cell.length_c   1.000
_cell.angle_alpha   90.00
_cell.angle_beta   90.00
_cell.angle_gamma   90.00
#
_symmetry.space_group_name_H-M   'P 1'
#
loop_
_entity.id
_entity.type
_entity.pdbx_description
1 polymer ?
#
loop_
_entity_poly.entity_id
_entity_poly.type
_entity_poly.pdbx_seq_one_letter_code
_entity_poly.pdbx_strand_id
1 'polypeptide(L)'
;MQKRSDLSDVQKGMIIGFRAKGGSISETAEFVNCSRATVVKVYRAWQNGTVQNQRRGKCGAPRAIDDRGERRLRRCVRADRQATVEQLTTKMNQGATKRVSQTTIQRTLLRLGLRSRRLVHAPMLTAVHRRRRLEFARQYSSWTSTEWRHVAFSDESRFMLHRTDGRWRIRRETSERNHPATIAERSKLEAGALWSGECFPGILWVH
;
A
#
# COMPACT_ATOMS: atom_id res chain seq x y z
N MET A 1 7.48 -41.18 9.39
CA MET A 1 6.01 -41.16 9.23
C MET A 1 5.68 -40.42 7.94
N GLN A 2 5.22 -41.10 6.88
CA GLN A 2 4.83 -40.46 5.63
C GLN A 2 3.60 -39.56 5.84
N LYS A 3 3.62 -38.37 5.24
CA LYS A 3 2.53 -37.40 5.31
C LYS A 3 1.35 -37.95 4.51
N ARG A 4 0.24 -38.26 5.17
CA ARG A 4 -0.98 -38.75 4.50
C ARG A 4 -1.61 -37.60 3.72
N SER A 5 -1.89 -37.83 2.44
CA SER A 5 -2.63 -36.91 1.57
C SER A 5 -4.12 -36.96 1.92
N ASP A 6 -4.83 -35.85 1.65
CA ASP A 6 -6.28 -35.83 1.72
C ASP A 6 -6.87 -36.72 0.61
N LEU A 7 -8.02 -37.34 0.89
CA LEU A 7 -8.78 -38.09 -0.13
C LEU A 7 -9.22 -37.16 -1.26
N SER A 8 -9.15 -37.65 -2.49
CA SER A 8 -9.72 -36.97 -3.65
C SER A 8 -11.25 -36.94 -3.56
N ASP A 9 -11.88 -35.97 -4.24
CA ASP A 9 -13.34 -35.87 -4.23
C ASP A 9 -14.00 -37.09 -4.90
N VAL A 10 -13.32 -37.71 -5.86
CA VAL A 10 -13.75 -38.98 -6.48
C VAL A 10 -13.77 -40.11 -5.44
N GLN A 11 -12.70 -40.25 -4.65
CA GLN A 11 -12.65 -41.27 -3.59
C GLN A 11 -13.72 -41.03 -2.52
N LYS A 12 -13.98 -39.77 -2.14
CA LYS A 12 -15.09 -39.45 -1.22
C LYS A 12 -16.44 -39.82 -1.83
N GLY A 13 -16.64 -39.55 -3.12
CA GLY A 13 -17.85 -39.94 -3.86
C GLY A 13 -18.07 -41.45 -3.86
N MET A 14 -17.01 -42.23 -4.09
CA MET A 14 -17.05 -43.70 -4.00
C MET A 14 -17.46 -44.17 -2.60
N ILE A 15 -16.89 -43.58 -1.54
CA ILE A 15 -17.25 -43.90 -0.14
C ILE A 15 -18.73 -43.61 0.12
N ILE A 16 -19.22 -42.45 -0.31
CA ILE A 16 -20.61 -42.04 -0.12
C ILE A 16 -21.56 -42.99 -0.87
N GLY A 17 -21.27 -43.27 -2.14
CA GLY A 17 -22.08 -44.16 -2.98
C GLY A 17 -22.16 -45.59 -2.44
N PHE A 18 -21.02 -46.18 -2.06
CA PHE A 18 -20.97 -47.53 -1.48
C PHE A 18 -21.76 -47.63 -0.17
N ARG A 19 -21.60 -46.65 0.71
CA ARG A 19 -22.30 -46.63 2.00
C ARG A 19 -23.80 -46.34 1.86
N ALA A 20 -24.21 -45.50 0.91
CA ALA A 20 -25.62 -45.25 0.60
C ALA A 20 -26.33 -46.50 0.04
N LYS A 21 -25.60 -47.37 -0.68
CA LYS A 21 -26.10 -48.67 -1.17
C LYS A 21 -26.18 -49.76 -0.08
N GLY A 22 -25.73 -49.48 1.14
CA GLY A 22 -25.74 -50.43 2.26
C GLY A 22 -24.46 -51.28 2.41
N GLY A 23 -23.39 -50.98 1.66
CA GLY A 23 -22.11 -51.70 1.77
C GLY A 23 -21.45 -51.56 3.15
N SER A 24 -20.69 -52.58 3.57
CA SER A 24 -20.04 -52.58 4.89
C SER A 24 -18.88 -51.55 4.97
N ILE A 25 -18.55 -51.09 6.18
CA ILE A 25 -17.45 -50.14 6.38
C ILE A 25 -16.09 -50.75 5.99
N SER A 26 -15.89 -52.04 6.28
CA SER A 26 -14.64 -52.75 5.97
C SER A 26 -14.45 -52.91 4.47
N GLU A 27 -15.48 -53.36 3.78
CA GLU A 27 -15.47 -53.54 2.32
C GLU A 27 -15.28 -52.22 1.57
N THR A 28 -15.93 -51.14 2.03
CA THR A 28 -15.72 -49.80 1.47
C THR A 28 -14.27 -49.31 1.68
N ALA A 29 -13.69 -49.62 2.84
CA ALA A 29 -12.33 -49.22 3.18
C ALA A 29 -11.29 -49.95 2.31
N GLU A 30 -11.50 -51.24 2.06
CA GLU A 30 -10.68 -52.05 1.15
C GLU A 30 -10.82 -51.58 -0.30
N PHE A 31 -12.05 -51.34 -0.77
CA PHE A 31 -12.33 -50.87 -2.13
C PHE A 31 -11.65 -49.53 -2.45
N VAL A 32 -11.73 -48.56 -1.53
CA VAL A 32 -11.15 -47.22 -1.72
C VAL A 32 -9.68 -47.16 -1.26
N ASN A 33 -9.15 -48.27 -0.72
CA ASN A 33 -7.83 -48.38 -0.12
C ASN A 33 -7.55 -47.27 0.92
N CYS A 34 -8.45 -47.14 1.90
CA CYS A 34 -8.33 -46.14 2.97
C CYS A 34 -8.68 -46.74 4.33
N SER A 35 -8.41 -46.01 5.42
CA SER A 35 -8.72 -46.55 6.75
C SER A 35 -10.22 -46.58 7.02
N ARG A 36 -10.69 -47.59 7.77
CA ARG A 36 -12.10 -47.68 8.23
C ARG A 36 -12.57 -46.40 8.94
N ALA A 37 -11.69 -45.77 9.72
CA ALA A 37 -11.98 -44.50 10.39
C ALA A 37 -12.22 -43.35 9.38
N THR A 38 -11.50 -43.35 8.25
CA THR A 38 -11.70 -42.38 7.18
C THR A 38 -13.07 -42.55 6.52
N VAL A 39 -13.48 -43.78 6.24
CA VAL A 39 -14.83 -44.10 5.70
C VAL A 39 -15.93 -43.54 6.61
N VAL A 40 -15.85 -43.83 7.91
CA VAL A 40 -16.81 -43.33 8.90
C VAL A 40 -16.81 -41.80 8.95
N LYS A 41 -15.63 -41.18 8.94
CA LYS A 41 -15.49 -39.71 8.98
C LYS A 41 -16.11 -39.05 7.75
N VAL A 42 -15.83 -39.54 6.55
CA VAL A 42 -16.35 -39.00 5.29
C VAL A 42 -17.87 -39.18 5.23
N TYR A 43 -18.38 -40.37 5.55
CA TYR A 43 -19.81 -40.64 5.50
C TYR A 43 -20.61 -39.78 6.50
N ARG A 44 -20.12 -39.65 7.74
CA ARG A 44 -20.74 -38.75 8.73
C ARG A 44 -20.68 -37.28 8.31
N ALA A 45 -19.57 -36.85 7.71
CA ALA A 45 -19.45 -35.49 7.22
C ALA A 45 -20.44 -35.21 6.06
N TRP A 46 -20.67 -36.19 5.18
CA TRP A 46 -21.73 -36.13 4.17
C TRP A 46 -23.14 -36.05 4.77
N GLN A 47 -23.46 -36.89 5.76
CA GLN A 47 -24.76 -36.82 6.47
C GLN A 47 -24.99 -35.46 7.13
N ASN A 48 -23.92 -34.80 7.58
CA ASN A 48 -23.95 -33.47 8.19
C ASN A 48 -23.77 -32.32 7.19
N GLY A 49 -23.84 -32.57 5.87
CA GLY A 49 -23.78 -31.53 4.82
C GLY A 49 -22.37 -30.94 4.56
N THR A 50 -21.31 -31.55 5.08
CA THR A 50 -19.91 -31.07 4.96
C THR A 50 -19.03 -32.10 4.26
N VAL A 51 -19.11 -32.19 2.93
CA VAL A 51 -18.31 -33.14 2.13
C VAL A 51 -16.94 -32.58 1.73
N GLN A 52 -16.81 -31.25 1.74
CA GLN A 52 -15.62 -30.55 1.28
C GLN A 52 -14.49 -30.60 2.30
N ASN A 53 -13.25 -30.66 1.82
CA ASN A 53 -12.06 -30.49 2.66
C ASN A 53 -12.01 -29.04 3.17
N GLN A 54 -12.75 -28.74 4.22
CA GLN A 54 -12.63 -27.46 4.90
C GLN A 54 -11.27 -27.44 5.58
N ARG A 55 -10.32 -26.72 4.98
CA ARG A 55 -9.10 -26.33 5.68
C ARG A 55 -9.56 -25.63 6.96
N ARG A 56 -9.23 -26.20 8.12
CA ARG A 56 -9.46 -25.54 9.41
C ARG A 56 -8.96 -24.10 9.27
N GLY A 57 -9.83 -23.12 9.53
CA GLY A 57 -9.53 -21.70 9.30
C GLY A 57 -8.21 -21.27 9.95
N LYS A 58 -7.61 -20.18 9.45
CA LYS A 58 -6.31 -19.59 9.87
C LYS A 58 -5.38 -20.55 10.63
N CYS A 59 -5.05 -21.68 10.00
CA CYS A 59 -4.00 -22.56 10.46
C CYS A 59 -2.64 -21.91 10.19
N GLY A 60 -1.89 -21.60 11.24
CA GLY A 60 -0.55 -21.01 11.15
C GLY A 60 -0.05 -20.41 12.46
N ALA A 61 1.26 -20.20 12.55
CA ALA A 61 1.85 -19.50 13.68
C ALA A 61 1.33 -18.05 13.74
N PRO A 62 1.06 -17.51 14.94
CA PRO A 62 0.65 -16.12 15.09
C PRO A 62 1.73 -15.19 14.54
N ARG A 63 1.30 -14.04 14.03
CA ARG A 63 2.20 -13.00 13.50
C ARG A 63 3.15 -12.52 14.61
N ALA A 64 4.40 -12.24 14.24
CA ALA A 64 5.38 -11.68 15.16
C ALA A 64 5.01 -10.26 15.65
N ILE A 65 4.27 -9.50 14.83
CA ILE A 65 3.69 -8.21 15.19
C ILE A 65 2.18 -8.39 15.26
N ASP A 66 1.60 -8.07 16.41
CA ASP A 66 0.17 -8.06 16.67
C ASP A 66 -0.49 -6.75 16.21
N ASP A 67 -1.81 -6.66 16.34
CA ASP A 67 -2.55 -5.47 15.87
C ASP A 67 -2.20 -4.20 16.68
N ARG A 68 -1.71 -4.35 17.93
CA ARG A 68 -1.18 -3.23 18.72
C ARG A 68 0.17 -2.76 18.17
N GLY A 69 1.06 -3.69 17.86
CA GLY A 69 2.35 -3.42 17.23
C GLY A 69 2.19 -2.76 15.86
N GLU A 70 1.20 -3.17 15.07
CA GLU A 70 0.89 -2.51 13.79
C GLU A 70 0.43 -1.07 13.96
N ARG A 71 -0.44 -0.79 14.94
CA ARG A 71 -0.86 0.58 15.29
C ARG A 71 0.31 1.44 15.77
N ARG A 72 1.23 0.86 16.54
CA ARG A 72 2.47 1.54 16.96
C ARG A 72 3.35 1.85 15.75
N LEU A 73 3.56 0.89 14.85
CA LEU A 73 4.36 1.07 13.65
C LEU A 73 3.81 2.18 12.75
N ARG A 74 2.47 2.23 12.56
CA ARG A 74 1.81 3.33 11.82
C ARG A 74 2.11 4.70 12.44
N ARG A 75 2.04 4.82 13.77
CA ARG A 75 2.38 6.07 14.47
C ARG A 75 3.84 6.46 14.28
N CYS A 76 4.77 5.51 14.42
CA CYS A 76 6.20 5.77 14.21
C CYS A 76 6.49 6.28 12.78
N VAL A 77 5.85 5.69 11.77
CA VAL A 77 5.99 6.13 10.36
C VAL A 77 5.34 7.50 10.14
N ARG A 78 4.19 7.79 10.74
CA ARG A 78 3.53 9.10 10.59
C ARG A 78 4.30 10.23 11.27
N ALA A 79 4.94 9.95 12.41
CA ALA A 79 5.80 10.90 13.11
C ALA A 79 7.08 11.20 12.31
N ASP A 80 7.67 10.17 11.68
CA ASP A 80 8.88 10.29 10.88
C ASP A 80 8.73 9.49 9.58
N ARG A 81 8.25 10.18 8.54
CA ARG A 81 7.96 9.57 7.24
C ARG A 81 9.23 9.23 6.45
N GLN A 82 10.39 9.76 6.84
CA GLN A 82 11.69 9.55 6.19
C GLN A 82 12.51 8.46 6.86
N ALA A 83 12.11 8.01 8.06
CA ALA A 83 12.81 6.98 8.82
C ALA A 83 13.23 5.78 7.96
N THR A 84 14.42 5.22 8.17
CA THR A 84 14.84 3.96 7.52
C THR A 84 14.14 2.76 8.15
N VAL A 85 14.20 1.57 7.50
CA VAL A 85 13.67 0.35 8.14
C VAL A 85 14.41 0.07 9.44
N GLU A 86 15.70 0.36 9.48
CA GLU A 86 16.57 0.15 10.65
C GLU A 86 16.15 1.05 11.81
N GLN A 87 15.96 2.35 11.56
CA GLN A 87 15.48 3.30 12.57
C GLN A 87 14.09 2.90 13.11
N LEU A 88 13.19 2.44 12.24
CA LEU A 88 11.89 1.91 12.66
C LEU A 88 12.04 0.62 13.48
N THR A 89 13.02 -0.22 13.17
CA THR A 89 13.31 -1.46 13.91
C THR A 89 13.83 -1.16 15.30
N THR A 90 14.78 -0.23 15.42
CA THR A 90 15.28 0.24 16.71
C THR A 90 14.15 0.84 17.54
N LYS A 91 13.34 1.74 16.97
CA LYS A 91 12.16 2.32 17.65
C LYS A 91 11.16 1.24 18.08
N MET A 92 10.90 0.23 17.27
CA MET A 92 9.98 -0.84 17.61
C MET A 92 10.52 -1.79 18.68
N ASN A 93 11.83 -2.03 18.71
CA ASN A 93 12.47 -2.90 19.68
C ASN A 93 12.75 -2.21 21.03
N GLN A 94 12.74 -0.88 21.08
CA GLN A 94 12.79 -0.12 22.33
C GLN A 94 11.60 -0.51 23.23
N GLY A 95 11.92 -1.08 24.40
CA GLY A 95 10.94 -1.50 25.41
C GLY A 95 10.13 -2.74 25.06
N ALA A 96 10.49 -3.48 24.00
CA ALA A 96 9.76 -4.68 23.59
C ALA A 96 10.35 -5.95 24.23
N THR A 97 9.49 -6.80 24.80
CA THR A 97 9.86 -8.11 25.35
C THR A 97 10.35 -9.07 24.26
N LYS A 98 9.81 -8.94 23.03
CA LYS A 98 10.20 -9.74 21.87
C LYS A 98 10.76 -8.84 20.79
N ARG A 99 12.02 -9.07 20.41
CA ARG A 99 12.67 -8.33 19.33
C ARG A 99 12.12 -8.75 17.97
N VAL A 100 11.90 -7.76 17.12
CA VAL A 100 11.41 -7.91 15.75
C VAL A 100 12.56 -7.67 14.78
N SER A 101 12.66 -8.51 13.75
CA SER A 101 13.65 -8.35 12.68
C SER A 101 13.26 -7.23 11.70
N GLN A 102 14.25 -6.64 11.03
CA GLN A 102 14.02 -5.67 9.95
C GLN A 102 13.11 -6.24 8.85
N THR A 103 13.31 -7.50 8.48
CA THR A 103 12.50 -8.21 7.47
C THR A 103 11.03 -8.31 7.87
N THR A 104 10.75 -8.54 9.15
CA THR A 104 9.38 -8.59 9.67
C THR A 104 8.73 -7.21 9.59
N ILE A 105 9.45 -6.15 9.93
CA ILE A 105 8.94 -4.78 9.79
C ILE A 105 8.68 -4.45 8.33
N GLN A 106 9.58 -4.79 7.42
CA GLN A 106 9.40 -4.54 5.99
C GLN A 106 8.15 -5.25 5.43
N ARG A 107 7.95 -6.53 5.76
CA ARG A 107 6.74 -7.28 5.38
C ARG A 107 5.47 -6.64 5.95
N THR A 108 5.54 -6.20 7.21
CA THR A 108 4.42 -5.53 7.89
C THR A 108 4.10 -4.20 7.22
N LEU A 109 5.09 -3.37 6.90
CA LEU A 109 4.92 -2.10 6.19
C LEU A 109 4.25 -2.28 4.82
N LEU A 110 4.70 -3.27 4.05
CA LEU A 110 4.10 -3.57 2.75
C LEU A 110 2.65 -4.01 2.86
N ARG A 111 2.33 -4.86 3.84
CA ARG A 111 0.95 -5.29 4.12
C ARG A 111 0.06 -4.14 4.58
N LEU A 112 0.61 -3.18 5.32
CA LEU A 112 -0.09 -1.96 5.73
C LEU A 112 -0.23 -0.94 4.60
N GLY A 113 0.36 -1.17 3.42
CA GLY A 113 0.33 -0.24 2.28
C GLY A 113 1.33 0.91 2.38
N LEU A 114 2.19 0.94 3.41
CA LEU A 114 3.17 2.00 3.66
C LEU A 114 4.42 1.77 2.81
N ARG A 115 4.36 2.21 1.54
CA ARG A 115 5.43 2.01 0.56
C ARG A 115 6.35 3.22 0.50
N SER A 116 7.61 2.97 0.15
CA SER A 116 8.57 4.04 -0.14
C SER A 116 8.24 4.70 -1.49
N ARG A 117 7.85 5.97 -1.44
CA ARG A 117 7.41 6.78 -2.58
C ARG A 117 8.24 8.05 -2.68
N ARG A 118 8.37 8.62 -3.88
CA ARG A 118 9.04 9.91 -4.07
C ARG A 118 8.23 11.01 -3.39
N LEU A 119 8.94 11.90 -2.70
CA LEU A 119 8.39 13.11 -2.12
C LEU A 119 7.95 14.05 -3.24
N VAL A 120 6.74 14.59 -3.12
CA VAL A 120 6.22 15.57 -4.07
C VAL A 120 6.66 16.95 -3.57
N HIS A 121 7.29 17.73 -4.45
CA HIS A 121 7.57 19.14 -4.17
C HIS A 121 6.50 19.98 -4.84
N ALA A 122 5.82 20.83 -4.05
CA ALA A 122 4.87 21.78 -4.58
C ALA A 122 5.02 23.12 -3.84
N PRO A 123 4.73 24.24 -4.51
CA PRO A 123 4.63 25.53 -3.82
C PRO A 123 3.50 25.45 -2.78
N MET A 124 3.78 25.87 -1.55
CA MET A 124 2.77 25.93 -0.51
C MET A 124 1.83 27.11 -0.80
N LEU A 125 0.61 26.79 -1.22
CA LEU A 125 -0.41 27.80 -1.48
C LEU A 125 -1.13 28.16 -0.17
N THR A 126 -0.89 29.38 0.30
CA THR A 126 -1.69 30.02 1.35
C THR A 126 -3.15 30.17 0.89
N ALA A 127 -4.07 30.36 1.84
CA ALA A 127 -5.49 30.58 1.50
C ALA A 127 -5.67 31.77 0.54
N VAL A 128 -4.89 32.83 0.73
CA VAL A 128 -4.89 34.01 -0.14
C VAL A 128 -4.42 33.66 -1.56
N HIS A 129 -3.31 32.92 -1.70
CA HIS A 129 -2.83 32.49 -3.02
C HIS A 129 -3.87 31.63 -3.75
N ARG A 130 -4.56 30.73 -3.03
CA ARG A 130 -5.61 29.89 -3.62
C ARG A 130 -6.78 30.75 -4.11
N ARG A 131 -7.21 31.73 -3.32
CA ARG A 131 -8.30 32.63 -3.70
C ARG A 131 -7.95 33.43 -4.95
N ARG A 132 -6.79 34.10 -4.97
CA ARG A 132 -6.33 34.89 -6.12
C ARG A 132 -6.20 34.05 -7.39
N ARG A 133 -5.62 32.85 -7.29
CA ARG A 133 -5.50 31.93 -8.43
C ARG A 133 -6.86 31.46 -8.94
N LEU A 134 -7.83 31.23 -8.06
CA LEU A 134 -9.18 30.85 -8.45
C LEU A 134 -9.93 32.02 -9.10
N GLU A 135 -9.80 33.23 -8.57
CA GLU A 135 -10.37 34.45 -9.14
C GLU A 135 -9.80 34.70 -10.55
N PHE A 136 -8.48 34.61 -10.71
CA PHE A 136 -7.82 34.69 -12.01
C PHE A 136 -8.37 33.62 -12.97
N ALA A 137 -8.39 32.35 -12.55
CA ALA A 137 -8.88 31.27 -13.41
C ALA A 137 -10.34 31.49 -13.83
N ARG A 138 -11.19 32.03 -12.95
CA ARG A 138 -12.59 32.35 -13.27
C ARG A 138 -12.69 33.54 -14.22
N GLN A 139 -11.94 34.61 -13.98
CA GLN A 139 -11.95 35.83 -14.78
C GLN A 139 -11.59 35.55 -16.24
N TYR A 140 -10.62 34.67 -16.47
CA TYR A 140 -10.14 34.33 -17.81
C TYR A 140 -10.71 32.98 -18.31
N SER A 141 -11.71 32.39 -17.64
CA SER A 141 -12.28 31.09 -18.01
C SER A 141 -13.03 31.10 -19.33
N SER A 142 -13.67 32.22 -19.67
CA SER A 142 -14.46 32.40 -20.89
C SER A 142 -13.65 32.93 -22.07
N TRP A 143 -12.34 33.12 -21.89
CA TRP A 143 -11.49 33.69 -22.93
C TRP A 143 -11.27 32.71 -24.09
N THR A 144 -11.35 33.27 -25.30
CA THR A 144 -11.19 32.60 -26.58
C THR A 144 -9.72 32.60 -27.03
N SER A 145 -9.37 31.71 -27.96
CA SER A 145 -7.99 31.61 -28.48
C SER A 145 -7.48 32.91 -29.11
N THR A 146 -8.37 33.71 -29.69
CA THR A 146 -8.11 35.06 -30.21
C THR A 146 -7.63 36.02 -29.13
N GLU A 147 -8.22 35.97 -27.93
CA GLU A 147 -7.86 36.87 -26.83
C GLU A 147 -6.52 36.48 -26.22
N TRP A 148 -6.27 35.18 -26.04
CA TRP A 148 -4.98 34.67 -25.56
C TRP A 148 -3.80 34.99 -26.47
N ARG A 149 -4.02 35.18 -27.78
CA ARG A 149 -2.95 35.55 -28.73
C ARG A 149 -2.31 36.91 -28.45
N HIS A 150 -3.00 37.78 -27.72
CA HIS A 150 -2.47 39.11 -27.38
C HIS A 150 -1.71 39.13 -26.04
N VAL A 151 -1.59 37.97 -25.38
CA VAL A 151 -0.90 37.84 -24.08
C VAL A 151 0.46 37.19 -24.28
N ALA A 152 1.52 37.85 -23.83
CA ALA A 152 2.85 37.29 -23.72
C ALA A 152 3.16 36.94 -22.26
N PHE A 153 3.73 35.75 -22.04
CA PHE A 153 4.23 35.33 -20.72
C PHE A 153 5.75 35.35 -20.73
N SER A 154 6.34 35.99 -19.72
CA SER A 154 7.76 35.90 -19.40
C SER A 154 7.95 35.19 -18.07
N ASP A 155 8.94 34.31 -17.97
CA ASP A 155 9.38 33.72 -16.71
C ASP A 155 10.88 33.90 -16.50
N GLU A 156 11.31 33.77 -15.24
CA GLU A 156 12.71 33.67 -14.89
C GLU A 156 13.05 32.22 -14.58
N SER A 157 13.95 31.65 -15.39
CA SER A 157 14.39 30.27 -15.26
C SER A 157 15.84 30.20 -14.77
N ARG A 158 16.07 29.48 -13.66
CA ARG A 158 17.41 29.28 -13.10
C ARG A 158 18.06 28.02 -13.67
N PHE A 159 19.23 28.17 -14.29
CA PHE A 159 20.08 27.06 -14.70
C PHE A 159 21.13 26.77 -13.63
N MET A 160 21.27 25.50 -13.24
CA MET A 160 22.29 25.05 -12.28
C MET A 160 23.18 24.00 -12.94
N LEU A 161 24.50 24.15 -12.81
CA LEU A 161 25.50 23.20 -13.30
C LEU A 161 25.49 21.87 -12.51
N HIS A 162 25.19 21.94 -11.21
CA HIS A 162 25.05 20.77 -10.35
C HIS A 162 23.68 20.79 -9.67
N ARG A 163 22.88 19.74 -9.90
CA ARG A 163 21.59 19.55 -9.23
C ARG A 163 21.77 18.58 -8.06
N THR A 164 21.30 18.97 -6.88
CA THR A 164 21.00 17.98 -5.85
C THR A 164 19.82 17.13 -6.36
N ASP A 165 19.98 15.81 -6.33
CA ASP A 165 19.10 14.85 -7.01
C ASP A 165 17.62 14.94 -6.56
N GLY A 166 17.36 15.55 -5.40
CA GLY A 166 16.02 15.76 -4.87
C GLY A 166 15.23 14.44 -4.74
N ARG A 167 15.93 13.29 -4.70
CA ARG A 167 15.37 11.94 -4.63
C ARG A 167 14.98 11.59 -3.19
N TRP A 168 14.34 12.51 -2.50
CA TRP A 168 13.79 12.22 -1.19
C TRP A 168 12.65 11.22 -1.31
N ARG A 169 12.70 10.16 -0.51
CA ARG A 169 11.66 9.14 -0.44
C ARG A 169 11.03 9.17 0.95
N ILE A 170 9.72 9.10 0.97
CA ILE A 170 8.91 9.02 2.18
C ILE A 170 8.09 7.74 2.18
N ARG A 171 7.79 7.20 3.35
CA ARG A 171 6.78 6.16 3.50
C ARG A 171 5.41 6.78 3.66
N ARG A 172 4.49 6.41 2.77
CA ARG A 172 3.08 6.84 2.81
C ARG A 172 2.17 5.80 2.19
N GLU A 173 0.89 5.89 2.50
CA GLU A 173 -0.16 5.15 1.81
C GLU A 173 -0.40 5.75 0.40
N THR A 174 -1.06 5.00 -0.47
CA THR A 174 -1.32 5.45 -1.85
C THR A 174 -2.31 6.63 -1.89
N SER A 175 -3.28 6.66 -0.98
CA SER A 175 -4.28 7.72 -0.83
C SER A 175 -3.68 9.05 -0.36
N GLU A 176 -2.54 9.03 0.34
CA GLU A 176 -1.92 10.21 0.94
C GLU A 176 -1.09 11.02 -0.07
N ARG A 177 -1.30 10.91 -1.39
CA ARG A 177 -0.43 11.58 -2.38
C ARG A 177 -0.42 13.10 -2.23
N ASN A 178 -1.60 13.69 -2.00
CA ASN A 178 -1.82 15.13 -1.95
C ASN A 178 -1.97 15.65 -0.51
N HIS A 179 -1.65 14.81 0.49
CA HIS A 179 -1.75 15.24 1.88
C HIS A 179 -0.61 16.23 2.18
N PRO A 180 -0.89 17.38 2.83
CA PRO A 180 0.11 18.44 3.05
C PRO A 180 1.36 17.93 3.76
N ALA A 181 1.21 17.06 4.75
CA ALA A 181 2.33 16.42 5.46
C ALA A 181 3.18 15.43 4.63
N THR A 182 2.85 15.21 3.35
CA THR A 182 3.61 14.38 2.40
C THR A 182 4.11 15.18 1.19
N ILE A 183 3.92 16.49 1.22
CA ILE A 183 4.39 17.42 0.20
C ILE A 183 5.46 18.28 0.86
N ALA A 184 6.63 18.34 0.25
CA ALA A 184 7.64 19.30 0.66
C ALA A 184 7.38 20.64 -0.01
N GLU A 185 7.57 21.71 0.75
CA GLU A 185 7.57 23.05 0.20
C GLU A 185 8.73 23.22 -0.78
N ARG A 186 8.43 23.83 -1.92
CA ARG A 186 9.43 24.32 -2.83
C ARG A 186 9.75 25.77 -2.43
N SER A 187 10.79 25.97 -1.61
CA SER A 187 11.25 27.32 -1.27
C SER A 187 11.91 27.97 -2.49
N LYS A 188 11.67 29.27 -2.68
CA LYS A 188 12.54 30.12 -3.50
C LYS A 188 13.77 30.41 -2.65
N LEU A 189 14.92 29.84 -3.01
CA LEU A 189 16.20 30.23 -2.41
C LEU A 189 16.59 31.59 -3.00
N GLU A 190 16.71 32.63 -2.16
CA GLU A 190 17.29 33.91 -2.53
C GLU A 190 18.79 33.72 -2.82
N ALA A 191 19.19 33.73 -4.09
CA ALA A 191 20.60 33.84 -4.47
C ALA A 191 20.70 34.42 -5.89
N GLY A 192 21.50 35.49 -6.02
CA GLY A 192 21.52 36.46 -7.12
C GLY A 192 21.53 35.90 -8.54
N ALA A 193 20.72 36.52 -9.39
CA ALA A 193 20.68 36.29 -10.83
C ALA A 193 21.40 37.43 -11.58
N LEU A 194 22.17 37.05 -12.60
CA LEU A 194 22.85 37.94 -13.54
C LEU A 194 21.84 38.33 -14.64
N TRP A 195 21.79 39.62 -14.97
CA TRP A 195 20.76 40.24 -15.81
C TRP A 195 21.08 40.19 -17.30
N SER A 196 20.08 39.84 -18.12
CA SER A 196 19.92 40.37 -19.48
C SER A 196 18.44 40.27 -19.91
N GLY A 197 17.82 41.39 -20.29
CA GLY A 197 16.47 41.39 -20.86
C GLY A 197 15.76 42.75 -20.88
N GLU A 198 15.54 43.25 -22.10
CA GLU A 198 14.88 44.52 -22.45
C GLU A 198 13.37 44.54 -22.14
N CYS A 199 12.83 45.74 -21.87
CA CYS A 199 11.42 45.98 -21.58
C CYS A 199 10.55 46.03 -22.85
N PHE A 200 9.52 45.19 -22.94
CA PHE A 200 8.43 45.33 -23.91
C PHE A 200 7.10 45.70 -23.19
N PRO A 201 6.27 46.59 -23.78
CA PRO A 201 4.96 46.94 -23.24
C PRO A 201 3.94 45.81 -23.49
N GLY A 202 3.25 45.35 -22.44
CA GLY A 202 2.18 44.33 -22.54
C GLY A 202 2.23 43.18 -21.51
N ILE A 203 3.09 43.26 -20.49
CA ILE A 203 3.28 42.16 -19.53
C ILE A 203 2.20 42.20 -18.44
N LEU A 204 1.39 41.14 -18.38
CA LEU A 204 0.48 40.90 -17.25
C LEU A 204 1.27 40.24 -16.11
N TRP A 205 1.56 41.01 -15.05
CA TRP A 205 2.25 40.50 -13.87
C TRP A 205 1.29 39.67 -13.00
N VAL A 206 1.44 38.35 -13.04
CA VAL A 206 0.71 37.42 -12.16
C VAL A 206 1.54 37.21 -10.89
N HIS A 207 1.20 37.94 -9.82
CA HIS A 207 1.76 37.73 -8.47
C HIS A 207 1.02 36.65 -7.67
#